data_AF-A0A2H3KF78-F1
#
_entry.id   AF-A0A2H3KF78-F1
#
_cell.length_a   1.000
_cell.length_b   1.000
_cell.length_c   1.000
_cell.angle_alpha   90.00
_cell.angle_beta   90.00
_cell.angle_gamma   90.00
#
_symmetry.space_group_name_H-M   'P 1'
#
loop_
_entity.id
_entity.type
_entity.pdbx_description
1 polymer ?
#
loop_
_entity_poly.entity_id
_entity_poly.type
_entity_poly.pdbx_seq_one_letter_code
_entity_poly.pdbx_strand_id
1 'polypeptide(L)'
;MLAVHWTPVGKTKNILKNGITKSKKGLYCFPLTGHKSLDKWWIYFFNQCSVRQRKKYNGVVFRIKQSDLPAYFGHWISATNKDNFKKEITNLKELGKEFKQTIIWRLGEELAEKENIGKDIFDHEKRTELYLELVEKELEKNPSVLNEKLNDLDFMTYSLEDYQIVLSNSITADRIIKLIELSI
;
A
#
# COMPACT_ATOMS: atom_id res chain seq x y z
N MET A 1 0.25 -11.83 1.28
CA MET A 1 -0.50 -10.57 1.19
C MET A 1 -1.35 -10.59 -0.09
N LEU A 2 -2.60 -10.11 -0.04
CA LEU A 2 -3.39 -9.85 -1.24
C LEU A 2 -3.06 -8.45 -1.76
N ALA A 3 -3.09 -8.28 -3.07
CA ALA A 3 -2.86 -6.99 -3.71
C ALA A 3 -3.87 -6.76 -4.82
N VAL A 4 -4.09 -5.49 -5.14
CA VAL A 4 -4.95 -5.05 -6.24
C VAL A 4 -4.14 -4.27 -7.26
N HIS A 5 -4.28 -4.63 -8.53
CA HIS A 5 -3.81 -3.83 -9.66
C HIS A 5 -5.00 -3.14 -10.32
N TRP A 6 -4.96 -1.81 -10.38
CA TRP A 6 -6.00 -1.01 -11.04
C TRP A 6 -5.71 -0.87 -12.53
N THR A 7 -6.69 -1.26 -13.35
CA THR A 7 -6.57 -1.24 -14.81
C THR A 7 -7.81 -0.62 -15.47
N PRO A 8 -7.66 0.13 -16.58
CA PRO A 8 -8.82 0.64 -17.32
C PRO A 8 -9.74 -0.50 -17.76
N VAL A 9 -11.06 -0.30 -17.69
CA VAL A 9 -12.08 -1.33 -18.04
C VAL A 9 -11.82 -1.98 -19.40
N GLY A 10 -11.41 -1.19 -20.41
CA GLY A 10 -11.11 -1.70 -21.76
C GLY A 10 -9.93 -2.67 -21.83
N LYS A 11 -9.07 -2.74 -20.80
CA LYS A 11 -7.94 -3.69 -20.72
C LYS A 11 -8.27 -4.94 -19.91
N THR A 12 -9.38 -4.95 -19.16
CA THR A 12 -9.74 -6.04 -18.24
C THR A 12 -9.79 -7.39 -18.95
N LYS A 13 -10.49 -7.51 -20.09
CA LYS A 13 -10.61 -8.78 -20.82
C LYS A 13 -9.25 -9.37 -21.23
N ASN A 14 -8.33 -8.51 -21.67
CA ASN A 14 -6.98 -8.94 -22.03
C ASN A 14 -6.19 -9.43 -20.80
N ILE A 15 -6.31 -8.73 -19.68
CA ILE A 15 -5.63 -9.12 -18.43
C ILE A 15 -6.19 -10.43 -17.88
N LEU A 16 -7.51 -10.63 -17.91
CA LEU A 16 -8.11 -11.90 -17.49
C LEU A 16 -7.66 -13.08 -18.35
N LYS A 17 -7.37 -12.85 -19.64
CA LYS A 17 -6.87 -13.89 -20.55
C LYS A 17 -5.37 -14.16 -20.40
N ASN A 18 -4.56 -13.10 -20.29
CA ASN A 18 -3.11 -13.15 -20.47
C ASN A 18 -2.31 -12.83 -19.20
N GLY A 19 -2.98 -12.42 -18.13
CA GLY A 19 -2.36 -11.93 -16.91
C GLY A 19 -2.01 -10.44 -16.95
N ILE A 20 -1.42 -9.97 -15.85
CA ILE A 20 -0.98 -8.59 -15.69
C ILE A 20 0.49 -8.52 -16.11
N THR A 21 0.74 -7.90 -17.27
CA THR A 21 2.11 -7.66 -17.74
C THR A 21 2.72 -6.47 -17.01
N LYS A 22 3.90 -6.65 -16.42
CA LYS A 22 4.66 -5.57 -15.80
C LYS A 22 5.13 -4.53 -16.83
N SER A 23 5.28 -3.29 -16.38
CA SER A 23 6.01 -2.27 -17.14
C SER A 23 7.53 -2.50 -17.05
N LYS A 24 8.33 -1.68 -17.75
CA LYS A 24 9.80 -1.63 -17.58
C LYS A 24 10.21 -1.42 -16.12
N LYS A 25 9.43 -0.64 -15.35
CA LYS A 25 9.70 -0.33 -13.94
C LYS A 25 9.20 -1.39 -12.97
N GLY A 26 8.29 -2.26 -13.42
CA GLY A 26 7.64 -3.25 -12.58
C GLY A 26 6.12 -3.24 -12.71
N LEU A 27 5.49 -4.03 -11.86
CA LEU A 27 4.04 -4.11 -11.76
C LEU A 27 3.59 -3.35 -10.51
N TYR A 28 2.82 -2.28 -10.75
CA TYR A 28 2.26 -1.44 -9.71
C TYR A 28 0.98 -2.06 -9.17
N CYS A 29 0.92 -2.24 -7.86
CA CYS A 29 -0.24 -2.74 -7.15
C CYS A 29 -0.29 -2.14 -5.75
N PHE A 30 -1.42 -2.33 -5.06
CA PHE A 30 -1.66 -1.76 -3.75
C PHE A 30 -2.04 -2.87 -2.77
N PRO A 31 -1.67 -2.77 -1.48
CA PRO A 31 -2.12 -3.73 -0.48
C PRO A 31 -3.66 -3.81 -0.49
N LEU A 32 -4.20 -5.02 -0.60
CA LEU A 32 -5.63 -5.24 -0.38
C LEU A 32 -5.82 -5.55 1.11
N THR A 33 -6.43 -4.61 1.81
CA THR A 33 -6.54 -4.61 3.28
C THR A 33 -7.82 -5.26 3.78
N GLY A 34 -8.84 -5.39 2.92
CA GLY A 34 -10.17 -5.83 3.30
C GLY A 34 -11.09 -4.67 3.71
N HIS A 35 -10.54 -3.47 3.89
CA HIS A 35 -11.28 -2.25 4.18
C HIS A 35 -11.82 -1.64 2.89
N LYS A 36 -13.13 -1.71 2.67
CA LYS A 36 -13.77 -1.30 1.40
C LYS A 36 -13.44 0.13 0.97
N SER A 37 -13.31 1.07 1.90
CA SER A 37 -13.01 2.48 1.58
C SER A 37 -11.56 2.65 1.13
N LEU A 38 -10.59 2.12 1.90
CA LEU A 38 -9.17 2.13 1.54
C LEU A 38 -8.90 1.34 0.26
N ASP A 39 -9.46 0.13 0.15
CA ASP A 39 -9.31 -0.71 -1.02
C ASP A 39 -9.81 0.02 -2.27
N LYS A 40 -10.79 0.93 -2.18
CA LYS A 40 -11.30 1.75 -3.29
C LYS A 40 -10.70 3.17 -3.37
N TRP A 41 -9.91 3.60 -2.39
CA TRP A 41 -9.37 4.96 -2.29
C TRP A 41 -8.62 5.37 -3.56
N TRP A 42 -7.81 4.45 -4.09
CA TRP A 42 -7.03 4.68 -5.31
C TRP A 42 -7.87 5.05 -6.52
N ILE A 43 -9.11 4.56 -6.60
CA ILE A 43 -10.03 4.96 -7.66
C ILE A 43 -10.55 6.37 -7.45
N TYR A 44 -10.90 6.72 -6.22
CA TYR A 44 -11.27 8.10 -5.88
C TYR A 44 -10.12 9.04 -6.25
N PHE A 45 -8.90 8.70 -5.83
CA PHE A 45 -7.69 9.44 -6.18
C PHE A 45 -7.49 9.59 -7.70
N PHE A 46 -7.56 8.51 -8.48
CA PHE A 46 -7.43 8.59 -9.94
C PHE A 46 -8.53 9.41 -10.61
N ASN A 47 -9.76 9.39 -10.07
CA ASN A 47 -10.88 10.19 -10.55
C ASN A 47 -10.70 11.68 -10.23
N GLN A 48 -10.14 12.02 -9.08
CA GLN A 48 -9.87 13.39 -8.64
C GLN A 48 -8.69 14.02 -9.38
N CYS A 49 -7.59 13.29 -9.53
CA CYS A 49 -6.34 13.81 -10.09
C CYS A 49 -6.34 13.98 -11.61
N SER A 50 -7.49 13.89 -12.29
CA SER A 50 -7.63 14.26 -13.70
C SER A 50 -6.53 13.65 -14.58
N VAL A 51 -6.24 12.35 -14.43
CA VAL A 51 -5.24 11.63 -15.25
C VAL A 51 -5.74 11.50 -16.69
N ARG A 52 -5.74 12.63 -17.39
CA ARG A 52 -6.06 13.01 -18.78
C ARG A 52 -7.35 12.49 -19.42
N GLN A 53 -8.05 11.51 -18.87
CA GLN A 53 -9.37 11.04 -19.32
C GLN A 53 -10.10 10.39 -18.12
N ARG A 54 -11.41 10.66 -17.94
CA ARG A 54 -12.28 9.96 -16.97
C ARG A 54 -12.42 8.47 -17.33
N LYS A 55 -11.35 7.70 -17.15
CA LYS A 55 -11.33 6.26 -17.41
C LYS A 55 -11.98 5.56 -16.24
N LYS A 56 -12.91 4.67 -16.53
CA LYS A 56 -13.40 3.69 -15.55
C LYS A 56 -12.29 2.64 -15.35
N TYR A 57 -12.09 2.22 -14.11
CA TYR A 57 -11.08 1.23 -13.74
C TYR A 57 -11.72 0.03 -13.03
N ASN A 58 -11.17 -1.16 -13.28
CA ASN A 58 -11.45 -2.36 -12.51
C ASN A 58 -10.20 -2.73 -11.68
N GLY A 59 -10.44 -3.33 -10.52
CA GLY A 59 -9.37 -3.86 -9.67
C GLY A 59 -9.15 -5.34 -9.96
N VAL A 60 -7.93 -5.73 -10.29
CA VAL A 60 -7.55 -7.13 -10.49
C VAL A 60 -6.84 -7.61 -9.23
N VAL A 61 -7.48 -8.51 -8.48
CA VAL A 61 -6.99 -9.01 -7.20
C VAL A 61 -6.18 -10.28 -7.40
N PHE A 62 -5.01 -10.34 -6.77
CA PHE A 62 -4.13 -11.52 -6.76
C PHE A 62 -3.40 -11.62 -5.42
N ARG A 63 -2.82 -12.79 -5.14
CA ARG A 63 -1.94 -13.00 -3.98
C ARG A 63 -0.49 -12.86 -4.41
N ILE A 64 0.28 -12.02 -3.71
CA ILE A 64 1.73 -11.91 -3.92
C ILE A 64 2.40 -13.21 -3.45
N LYS A 65 3.26 -13.77 -4.31
CA LYS A 65 4.08 -14.96 -4.07
C LYS A 65 5.57 -14.58 -4.10
N GLN A 66 6.41 -15.47 -3.57
CA GLN A 66 7.86 -15.31 -3.57
C GLN A 66 8.43 -15.07 -4.98
N SER A 67 7.83 -15.69 -6.00
CA SER A 67 8.20 -15.52 -7.41
C SER A 67 7.98 -14.12 -7.97
N ASP A 68 7.23 -13.25 -7.28
CA ASP A 68 6.90 -11.91 -7.76
C ASP A 68 7.93 -10.85 -7.35
N LEU A 69 8.74 -11.22 -6.35
CA LEU A 69 9.79 -10.43 -5.74
C LEU A 69 11.04 -10.42 -6.64
N PRO A 70 11.96 -9.45 -6.48
CA PRO A 70 11.99 -8.42 -5.45
C PRO A 70 10.92 -7.34 -5.63
N ALA A 71 10.59 -6.63 -4.55
CA ALA A 71 9.58 -5.56 -4.54
C ALA A 71 10.10 -4.28 -3.89
N TYR A 72 9.45 -3.17 -4.24
CA TYR A 72 9.46 -1.93 -3.47
C TYR A 72 8.12 -1.80 -2.76
N PHE A 73 8.13 -1.30 -1.52
CA PHE A 73 6.95 -0.89 -0.78
C PHE A 73 7.22 0.49 -0.19
N GLY A 74 6.36 1.46 -0.46
CA GLY A 74 6.58 2.83 -0.02
C GLY A 74 5.67 3.84 -0.72
N HIS A 75 5.93 5.13 -0.48
CA HIS A 75 5.10 6.21 -1.00
C HIS A 75 5.01 6.21 -2.53
N TRP A 76 3.82 6.47 -3.07
CA TRP A 76 3.61 6.66 -4.51
C TRP A 76 4.02 8.05 -5.00
N ILE A 77 4.02 9.07 -4.14
CA ILE A 77 4.44 10.43 -4.52
C ILE A 77 5.93 10.44 -4.87
N SER A 78 6.73 9.69 -4.10
CA SER A 78 8.13 9.43 -4.42
C SER A 78 8.28 8.67 -5.74
N ALA A 79 7.27 7.86 -6.12
CA ALA A 79 7.23 7.09 -7.36
C ALA A 79 6.95 7.94 -8.62
N THR A 80 7.73 9.00 -8.83
CA THR A 80 7.67 9.78 -10.06
C THR A 80 8.19 8.98 -11.25
N ASN A 81 7.86 9.44 -12.48
CA ASN A 81 8.35 8.83 -13.72
C ASN A 81 9.89 8.79 -13.85
N LYS A 82 10.65 9.40 -12.94
CA LYS A 82 12.12 9.41 -12.89
C LYS A 82 12.74 8.34 -11.99
N ASP A 83 11.95 7.70 -11.12
CA ASP A 83 12.50 6.81 -10.10
C ASP A 83 12.90 5.43 -10.65
N ASN A 84 14.11 5.01 -10.28
CA ASN A 84 14.56 3.63 -10.28
C ASN A 84 14.24 3.07 -8.88
N PHE A 85 13.11 2.38 -8.74
CA PHE A 85 12.79 1.73 -7.45
C PHE A 85 13.91 0.75 -7.10
N LYS A 86 14.64 1.03 -6.01
CA LYS A 86 15.47 0.00 -5.39
C LYS A 86 14.51 -1.01 -4.77
N LYS A 87 14.37 -2.16 -5.43
CA LYS A 87 13.49 -3.24 -4.98
C LYS A 87 14.27 -4.11 -4.02
N GLU A 88 14.36 -3.65 -2.78
CA GLU A 88 15.21 -4.24 -1.75
C GLU A 88 14.50 -5.37 -0.99
N ILE A 89 13.16 -5.44 -1.09
CA ILE A 89 12.37 -6.49 -0.44
C ILE A 89 12.45 -7.77 -1.27
N THR A 90 13.20 -8.75 -0.78
CA THR A 90 13.51 -9.97 -1.54
C THR A 90 12.64 -11.15 -1.17
N ASN A 91 12.00 -11.14 0.02
CA ASN A 91 11.14 -12.22 0.47
C ASN A 91 9.83 -11.75 1.10
N LEU A 92 8.85 -12.66 1.19
CA LEU A 92 7.52 -12.36 1.71
C LEU A 92 7.52 -11.99 3.20
N LYS A 93 8.50 -12.48 3.99
CA LYS A 93 8.62 -12.17 5.41
C LYS A 93 9.04 -10.71 5.58
N GLU A 94 10.02 -10.25 4.81
CA GLU A 94 10.42 -8.83 4.73
C GLU A 94 9.26 -7.95 4.31
N LEU A 95 8.52 -8.30 3.24
CA LEU A 95 7.36 -7.52 2.81
C LEU A 95 6.31 -7.38 3.93
N GLY A 96 6.05 -8.47 4.65
CA GLY A 96 5.14 -8.45 5.79
C GLY A 96 5.67 -7.62 6.98
N LYS A 97 6.99 -7.60 7.19
CA LYS A 97 7.65 -6.80 8.23
C LYS A 97 7.55 -5.31 7.89
N GLU A 98 7.93 -4.91 6.68
CA GLU A 98 7.85 -3.52 6.20
C GLU A 98 6.42 -2.98 6.31
N PHE A 99 5.44 -3.75 5.84
CA PHE A 99 4.02 -3.38 5.97
C PHE A 99 3.61 -3.13 7.42
N LYS A 100 3.98 -4.02 8.35
CA LYS A 100 3.68 -3.84 9.77
C LYS A 100 4.42 -2.66 10.37
N GLN A 101 5.67 -2.45 10.00
CA GLN A 101 6.47 -1.33 10.49
C GLN A 101 5.89 0.02 10.06
N THR A 102 5.35 0.13 8.83
CA THR A 102 4.61 1.33 8.40
C THR A 102 3.42 1.61 9.31
N ILE A 103 2.61 0.60 9.62
CA ILE A 103 1.45 0.76 10.52
C ILE A 103 1.89 1.18 11.93
N ILE A 104 2.93 0.55 12.47
CA ILE A 104 3.50 0.90 13.77
C ILE A 104 4.01 2.34 13.76
N TRP A 105 4.75 2.74 12.73
CA TRP A 105 5.29 4.09 12.62
C TRP A 105 4.17 5.14 12.56
N ARG A 106 3.10 4.89 11.79
CA ARG A 106 1.92 5.76 11.70
C ARG A 106 1.15 5.86 13.02
N LEU A 107 1.11 4.80 13.82
CA LEU A 107 0.54 4.86 15.16
C LEU A 107 1.38 5.78 16.06
N GLY A 108 2.71 5.68 15.99
CA GLY A 108 3.61 6.57 16.74
C GLY A 108 3.46 8.03 16.33
N GLU A 109 3.28 8.29 15.04
CA GLU A 109 2.95 9.63 14.52
C GLU A 109 1.63 10.16 15.12
N GLU A 110 0.55 9.38 15.10
CA GLU A 110 -0.74 9.78 15.69
C GLU A 110 -0.63 10.06 17.20
N LEU A 111 0.13 9.24 17.93
CA LEU A 111 0.39 9.44 19.36
C LEU A 111 1.18 10.74 19.61
N ALA A 112 2.23 10.98 18.83
CA ALA A 112 3.04 12.19 18.92
C ALA A 112 2.21 13.45 18.61
N GLU A 113 1.32 13.39 17.61
CA GLU A 113 0.40 14.49 17.28
C GLU A 113 -0.57 14.79 18.41
N LYS A 114 -1.16 13.76 19.03
CA LYS A 114 -2.07 13.89 20.19
C LYS A 114 -1.41 14.54 21.38
N GLU A 115 -0.15 14.19 21.65
CA GLU A 115 0.63 14.75 22.76
C GLU A 115 1.37 16.05 22.42
N ASN A 116 1.28 16.50 21.15
CA ASN A 116 1.95 17.70 20.65
C ASN A 116 3.48 17.66 20.82
N ILE A 117 4.09 16.48 20.64
CA ILE A 117 5.54 16.24 20.79
C ILE A 117 6.20 15.96 19.43
N GLY A 118 7.49 16.25 19.31
CA GLY A 118 8.28 15.93 18.12
C GLY A 118 8.09 16.85 16.91
N LYS A 119 7.28 17.91 17.01
CA LYS A 119 7.00 18.87 15.91
C LYS A 119 8.23 19.65 15.45
N ASP A 120 9.22 19.80 16.31
CA ASP A 120 10.49 20.49 16.08
C ASP A 120 11.62 19.53 15.63
N ILE A 121 11.37 18.22 15.57
CA ILE A 121 12.36 17.22 15.17
C ILE A 121 12.37 17.11 13.64
N PHE A 122 13.22 17.90 13.00
CA PHE A 122 13.41 17.84 11.53
C PHE A 122 14.21 16.62 11.06
N ASP A 123 14.98 16.00 11.95
CA ASP A 123 15.74 14.78 11.69
C ASP A 123 14.80 13.56 11.60
N HIS A 124 14.85 12.85 10.47
CA HIS A 124 13.96 11.72 10.21
C HIS A 124 14.26 10.49 11.09
N GLU A 125 15.54 10.23 11.38
CA GLU A 125 15.94 9.08 12.20
C GLU A 125 15.49 9.31 13.64
N LYS A 126 15.77 10.48 14.21
CA LYS A 126 15.33 10.84 15.57
C LYS A 126 13.82 10.85 15.72
N ARG A 127 13.10 11.30 14.69
CA ARG A 127 11.63 11.28 14.69
C ARG A 127 11.09 9.85 14.65
N THR A 128 11.72 8.99 13.86
CA THR A 128 11.39 7.57 13.81
C THR A 128 11.62 6.91 15.16
N GLU A 129 12.75 7.16 15.82
CA GLU A 129 13.03 6.67 17.17
C GLU A 129 11.95 7.09 18.16
N LEU A 130 11.61 8.39 18.20
CA LEU A 130 10.54 8.91 19.06
C LEU A 130 9.21 8.16 18.82
N TYR A 131 8.80 8.00 17.56
CA TYR A 131 7.53 7.34 17.23
C TYR A 131 7.52 5.88 17.69
N LEU A 132 8.63 5.16 17.51
CA LEU A 132 8.74 3.78 17.96
C LEU A 132 8.69 3.67 19.49
N GLU A 133 9.36 4.57 20.22
CA GLU A 133 9.31 4.61 21.68
C GLU A 133 7.90 4.89 22.22
N LEU A 134 7.16 5.79 21.57
CA LEU A 134 5.77 6.10 21.94
C LEU A 134 4.86 4.89 21.77
N VAL A 135 5.02 4.16 20.67
CA VAL A 135 4.23 2.93 20.44
C VAL A 135 4.61 1.85 21.43
N GLU A 136 5.89 1.69 21.76
CA GLU A 136 6.33 0.73 22.77
C GLU A 136 5.66 1.01 24.13
N LYS A 137 5.72 2.27 24.60
CA LYS A 137 5.05 2.70 25.83
C LYS A 137 3.53 2.51 25.79
N GLU A 138 2.91 2.75 24.63
CA GLU A 138 1.47 2.57 24.47
C GLU A 138 1.09 1.08 24.47
N LEU A 139 1.90 0.21 23.86
CA LEU A 139 1.67 -1.24 23.84
C LEU A 139 1.85 -1.87 25.23
N GLU A 140 2.75 -1.34 26.07
CA GLU A 140 2.88 -1.76 27.46
C GLU A 140 1.61 -1.45 28.28
N LYS A 141 0.98 -0.30 28.02
CA LYS A 141 -0.25 0.13 28.71
C LYS A 141 -1.50 -0.53 28.13
N ASN A 142 -1.56 -0.65 26.81
CA ASN A 142 -2.69 -1.16 26.06
C ASN A 142 -2.21 -2.10 24.93
N PRO A 143 -1.99 -3.39 25.23
CA PRO A 143 -1.49 -4.36 24.24
C PRO A 143 -2.43 -4.59 23.04
N SER A 144 -3.72 -4.25 23.14
CA SER A 144 -4.68 -4.43 22.04
C SER A 144 -4.71 -3.27 21.05
N VAL A 145 -4.10 -2.12 21.36
CA VAL A 145 -4.18 -0.90 20.56
C VAL A 145 -3.81 -1.11 19.09
N LEU A 146 -2.77 -1.91 18.80
CA LEU A 146 -2.35 -2.17 17.43
C LEU A 146 -3.38 -3.01 16.67
N ASN A 147 -4.00 -3.99 17.32
CA ASN A 147 -5.05 -4.80 16.72
C ASN A 147 -6.33 -3.98 16.50
N GLU A 148 -6.67 -3.08 17.42
CA GLU A 148 -7.78 -2.14 17.25
C GLU A 148 -7.54 -1.23 16.06
N LYS A 149 -6.34 -0.65 15.95
CA LYS A 149 -5.94 0.22 14.85
C LYS A 149 -5.91 -0.48 13.49
N LEU A 150 -5.55 -1.77 13.43
CA LEU A 150 -5.66 -2.55 12.19
C LEU A 150 -7.11 -2.70 11.69
N ASN A 151 -8.10 -2.55 12.57
CA ASN A 151 -9.52 -2.58 12.24
C ASN A 151 -10.15 -1.17 12.14
N ASP A 152 -9.41 -0.11 12.50
CA ASP A 152 -9.83 1.28 12.37
C ASP A 152 -9.70 1.72 10.91
N LEU A 153 -10.84 2.03 10.29
CA LEU A 153 -10.93 2.37 8.88
C LEU A 153 -10.18 3.66 8.55
N ASP A 154 -10.32 4.68 9.39
CA ASP A 154 -9.77 6.01 9.13
C ASP A 154 -8.25 5.96 9.31
N PHE A 155 -7.79 5.31 10.38
CA PHE A 155 -6.37 5.11 10.61
C PHE A 155 -5.71 4.28 9.51
N MET A 156 -6.32 3.15 9.11
CA MET A 156 -5.75 2.32 8.04
C MET A 156 -5.74 3.06 6.70
N THR A 157 -6.78 3.86 6.43
CA THR A 157 -6.84 4.69 5.23
C THR A 157 -5.69 5.69 5.24
N TYR A 158 -5.56 6.51 6.29
CA TYR A 158 -4.46 7.45 6.47
C TYR A 158 -3.08 6.78 6.36
N SER A 159 -2.92 5.59 6.93
CA SER A 159 -1.64 4.90 6.98
C SER A 159 -1.14 4.40 5.64
N LEU A 160 -2.05 4.08 4.71
CA LEU A 160 -1.74 3.36 3.47
C LEU A 160 -2.26 4.02 2.21
N GLU A 161 -3.04 5.10 2.30
CA GLU A 161 -3.57 5.81 1.14
C GLU A 161 -2.45 6.26 0.21
N ASP A 162 -1.29 6.62 0.75
CA ASP A 162 -0.15 7.05 -0.02
C ASP A 162 0.89 5.95 -0.32
N TYR A 163 0.62 4.68 0.04
CA TYR A 163 1.54 3.56 -0.16
C TYR A 163 1.21 2.70 -1.39
N GLN A 164 2.25 2.20 -2.05
CA GLN A 164 2.16 1.26 -3.16
C GLN A 164 3.19 0.13 -3.06
N ILE A 165 2.94 -0.95 -3.79
CA ILE A 165 3.87 -2.05 -4.01
C ILE A 165 4.26 -2.09 -5.49
N VAL A 166 5.56 -2.17 -5.79
CA VAL A 166 6.07 -2.33 -7.16
C VAL A 166 6.84 -3.65 -7.27
N LEU A 167 6.19 -4.65 -7.87
CA LEU A 167 6.74 -6.00 -8.06
C LEU A 167 7.70 -6.05 -9.25
N SER A 168 8.61 -7.02 -9.26
CA SER A 168 9.58 -7.21 -10.35
C SER A 168 9.05 -8.04 -11.51
N ASN A 169 8.05 -8.88 -11.25
CA ASN A 169 7.53 -9.84 -12.23
C ASN A 169 6.05 -9.59 -12.56
N SER A 170 5.66 -10.09 -13.73
CA SER A 170 4.27 -10.11 -14.19
C SER A 170 3.46 -11.14 -13.40
N ILE A 171 2.13 -10.98 -13.37
CA ILE A 171 1.22 -11.95 -12.77
C ILE A 171 0.52 -12.72 -13.90
N THR A 172 0.54 -14.04 -13.85
CA THR A 172 -0.14 -14.90 -14.83
C THR A 172 -1.65 -14.92 -14.61
N ALA A 173 -2.42 -15.22 -15.67
CA ALA A 173 -3.87 -15.17 -15.64
C ALA A 173 -4.50 -16.10 -14.59
N ASP A 174 -3.95 -17.31 -14.42
CA ASP A 174 -4.40 -18.32 -13.45
C ASP A 174 -4.28 -17.87 -11.99
N ARG A 175 -3.49 -16.82 -11.73
CA ARG A 175 -3.29 -16.27 -10.38
C ARG A 175 -4.25 -15.15 -10.02
N ILE A 176 -5.10 -14.73 -10.95
CA ILE A 176 -6.14 -13.73 -10.68
C ILE A 176 -7.24 -14.40 -9.86
N ILE A 177 -7.52 -13.83 -8.68
CA ILE A 177 -8.46 -14.39 -7.70
C ILE A 177 -9.85 -13.79 -7.90
N LYS A 178 -9.91 -12.48 -8.12
CA LYS A 178 -11.17 -11.73 -8.18
C LYS A 178 -11.01 -10.47 -9.00
N LEU A 179 -12.10 -10.05 -9.63
CA LEU A 179 -12.27 -8.73 -10.18
C LEU A 179 -13.11 -7.86 -9.22
N ILE A 180 -12.64 -6.66 -8.94
CA ILE A 180 -13.43 -5.61 -8.30
C ILE A 180 -13.96 -4.74 -9.42
N GLU A 181 -15.21 -4.99 -9.78
CA GLU A 181 -15.97 -4.14 -10.69
C GLU A 181 -16.61 -3.01 -9.89
N LEU A 182 -16.51 -1.81 -10.41
CA LEU A 182 -17.28 -0.70 -9.89
C LEU A 182 -18.52 -0.56 -10.77
N SER A 183 -19.65 -1.04 -10.26
CA SER A 183 -20.95 -0.57 -10.68
C SER A 183 -21.00 0.93 -10.40
N ILE A 184 -21.15 1.71 -11.47
CA ILE A 184 -21.53 3.13 -11.42
C ILE A 184 -23.04 3.17 -11.54
#